data_AF-A0A0S6X774-F1
#
_entry.id   AF-A0A0S6X774-F1
#
_cell.length_a   1.000
_cell.length_b   1.000
_cell.length_c   1.000
_cell.angle_alpha   90.00
_cell.angle_beta   90.00
_cell.angle_gamma   90.00
#
_symmetry.space_group_name_H-M   'P 1'
#
loop_
_entity.id
_entity.type
_entity.pdbx_description
1 polymer ?
#
loop_
_entity_poly.entity_id
_entity_poly.type
_entity_poly.pdbx_seq_one_letter_code
_entity_poly.pdbx_strand_id
1 'polypeptide(L)'
;MPEYLNSTGFLIAAAIIVSLFVLYRLALPKPYPGIPYNKAAAKSIFGDVPGLLREIKETGELGSWLPKQCKALGSPVVQVFVRPFDKPMIVCCDPNEAYHILSAPSRAFDRTEYFIEAVDELLPGWHLSMKTGPLWKARRKLVSDAMTPTFLAEVAAPRIYEALTDLIDLWSLKADLAAGNSFEARDDLNLTARDAIWALSVGDSARAVRAQREALALSSTNAHDIKANVIQYPPAPKNPGFDSIGILAESIEVSHSLKKSGTHS
;
A
#
# COMPACT_ATOMS: atom_id res chain seq x y z
N MET A 1 -13.42 -12.04 -67.12
CA MET A 1 -13.32 -12.63 -65.77
C MET A 1 -12.79 -11.63 -64.72
N PRO A 2 -13.55 -10.58 -64.31
CA PRO A 2 -13.16 -9.71 -63.20
C PRO A 2 -14.07 -9.79 -61.95
N GLU A 3 -15.24 -10.41 -62.03
CA GLU A 3 -16.23 -10.40 -60.93
C GLU A 3 -15.83 -11.27 -59.71
N TYR A 4 -15.08 -12.34 -59.95
CA TYR A 4 -14.68 -13.28 -58.89
C TYR A 4 -13.63 -12.70 -57.93
N LEU A 5 -12.84 -11.71 -58.36
CA LEU A 5 -11.78 -11.09 -57.56
C LEU A 5 -12.33 -10.11 -56.51
N ASN A 6 -13.46 -9.46 -56.81
CA ASN A 6 -14.13 -8.55 -55.88
C ASN A 6 -14.92 -9.30 -54.80
N SER A 7 -15.49 -10.46 -55.15
CA SER A 7 -16.27 -11.28 -54.22
C SER A 7 -15.39 -11.91 -53.12
N THR A 8 -14.20 -12.42 -53.49
CA THR A 8 -13.24 -12.97 -52.52
C THR A 8 -12.66 -11.91 -51.59
N GLY A 9 -12.35 -10.71 -52.11
CA GLY A 9 -11.91 -9.57 -51.29
C GLY A 9 -12.97 -9.14 -50.27
N PHE A 10 -14.24 -9.12 -50.67
CA PHE A 10 -15.35 -8.79 -49.77
C PHE A 10 -15.56 -9.84 -48.67
N LEU A 11 -15.43 -11.13 -49.01
CA LEU A 11 -15.52 -12.23 -48.04
C LEU A 11 -14.37 -12.19 -47.03
N ILE A 12 -13.15 -11.89 -47.46
CA ILE A 12 -11.99 -11.75 -46.58
C ILE A 12 -12.18 -10.54 -45.64
N ALA A 13 -12.61 -9.39 -46.17
CA ALA A 13 -12.88 -8.20 -45.37
C ALA A 13 -14.00 -8.44 -44.34
N ALA A 14 -15.09 -9.09 -44.73
CA ALA A 14 -16.16 -9.46 -43.82
C ALA A 14 -15.69 -10.43 -42.73
N ALA A 15 -14.88 -11.43 -43.07
CA ALA A 15 -14.30 -12.36 -42.11
C ALA A 15 -13.38 -11.65 -41.11
N ILE A 16 -12.57 -10.69 -41.55
CA ILE A 16 -11.73 -9.86 -40.67
C ILE A 16 -12.59 -9.02 -39.72
N ILE A 17 -13.65 -8.37 -40.22
CA ILE A 17 -14.54 -7.55 -39.39
C ILE A 17 -15.24 -8.41 -38.34
N VAL A 18 -15.77 -9.58 -38.72
CA VAL A 18 -16.42 -10.51 -37.78
C VAL A 18 -15.40 -11.01 -36.76
N SER A 19 -14.19 -11.35 -37.18
CA SER A 19 -13.12 -11.79 -36.28
C SER A 19 -12.76 -10.70 -35.26
N LEU A 20 -12.54 -9.45 -35.72
CA LEU A 20 -12.26 -8.31 -34.84
C LEU A 20 -13.43 -8.03 -33.88
N PHE A 21 -14.67 -8.16 -34.34
CA PHE A 21 -15.85 -7.98 -33.51
C PHE A 21 -15.96 -9.06 -32.43
N VAL A 22 -15.71 -10.32 -32.78
CA VAL A 22 -15.69 -11.44 -31.82
C VAL A 22 -14.57 -11.25 -30.80
N LEU A 23 -13.36 -10.90 -31.24
CA LEU A 23 -12.23 -10.61 -30.35
C LEU A 23 -12.55 -9.43 -29.42
N TYR A 24 -13.16 -8.36 -29.92
CA TYR A 24 -13.61 -7.24 -29.10
C TYR A 24 -14.62 -7.68 -28.05
N ARG A 25 -15.63 -8.47 -28.43
CA ARG A 25 -16.65 -8.98 -27.48
C ARG A 25 -16.08 -9.95 -26.45
N LEU A 26 -15.06 -10.72 -26.81
CA LEU A 26 -14.33 -11.59 -25.88
C LEU A 26 -13.43 -10.81 -24.92
N ALA A 27 -12.89 -9.67 -25.37
CA ALA A 27 -12.07 -8.76 -24.59
C ALA A 27 -12.87 -7.90 -23.59
N LEU A 28 -14.17 -7.74 -23.78
CA LEU A 28 -15.00 -6.94 -22.88
C LEU A 28 -15.16 -7.60 -21.50
N PRO A 29 -15.22 -6.80 -20.41
CA PRO A 29 -15.46 -7.32 -19.08
C PRO A 29 -16.82 -8.02 -18.99
N LYS A 30 -16.85 -9.15 -18.27
CA LYS A 30 -18.06 -9.96 -18.07
C LYS A 30 -18.61 -9.72 -16.65
N PRO A 31 -19.62 -8.86 -16.46
CA PRO A 31 -20.18 -8.57 -15.13
C PRO A 31 -20.89 -9.80 -14.53
N TYR A 32 -20.82 -9.94 -13.21
CA TYR A 32 -21.69 -10.88 -12.50
C TYR A 32 -23.12 -10.33 -12.45
N PRO A 33 -24.14 -11.20 -12.64
CA PRO A 33 -25.53 -10.77 -12.57
C PRO A 33 -25.90 -10.35 -11.14
N GLY A 34 -26.73 -9.31 -11.02
CA GLY A 34 -27.27 -8.86 -9.73
C GLY A 34 -26.35 -7.93 -8.92
N ILE A 35 -25.08 -7.74 -9.31
CA ILE A 35 -24.16 -6.82 -8.62
C ILE A 35 -24.06 -5.50 -9.40
N PRO A 36 -24.32 -4.33 -8.79
CA PRO A 36 -24.20 -3.02 -9.45
C PRO A 36 -22.79 -2.73 -9.96
N TYR A 37 -22.71 -2.06 -11.11
CA TYR A 37 -21.45 -1.68 -11.75
C TYR A 37 -21.60 -0.45 -12.65
N ASN A 38 -20.46 0.15 -12.99
CA ASN A 38 -20.42 1.22 -13.96
C ASN A 38 -20.68 0.68 -15.39
N LYS A 39 -21.85 0.99 -15.95
CA LYS A 39 -22.25 0.54 -17.30
C LYS A 39 -21.34 1.06 -18.41
N ALA A 40 -20.66 2.20 -18.20
CA ALA A 40 -19.69 2.71 -19.16
C ALA A 40 -18.41 1.87 -19.18
N ALA A 41 -17.94 1.44 -18.00
CA ALA A 41 -16.75 0.61 -17.87
C ALA A 41 -16.91 -0.77 -18.55
N ALA A 42 -18.10 -1.38 -18.47
CA ALA A 42 -18.38 -2.65 -19.14
C ALA A 42 -18.36 -2.59 -20.69
N LYS A 43 -18.33 -1.39 -21.28
CA LYS A 43 -18.21 -1.18 -22.74
C LYS A 43 -16.78 -0.88 -23.18
N SER A 44 -15.83 -0.82 -22.25
CA SER A 44 -14.42 -0.54 -22.51
C SER A 44 -13.57 -1.77 -22.21
N ILE A 45 -12.58 -2.06 -23.06
CA ILE A 45 -11.60 -3.13 -22.81
C ILE A 45 -10.82 -2.85 -21.52
N PHE A 46 -10.55 -1.57 -21.24
CA PHE A 46 -9.83 -1.14 -20.04
C PHE A 46 -10.73 -0.96 -18.81
N GLY A 47 -12.04 -1.22 -18.93
CA GLY A 47 -12.92 -1.17 -17.77
C GLY A 47 -12.86 0.16 -17.02
N ASP A 48 -12.58 0.07 -15.72
CA ASP A 48 -12.45 1.19 -14.79
C ASP A 48 -11.01 1.72 -14.63
N VAL A 49 -10.01 1.09 -15.30
CA VAL A 49 -8.59 1.46 -15.19
C VAL A 49 -8.34 2.95 -15.46
N PRO A 50 -8.91 3.60 -16.49
CA PRO A 50 -8.66 5.02 -16.73
C PRO A 50 -9.17 5.92 -15.60
N GLY A 51 -10.31 5.57 -15.01
CA GLY A 51 -10.89 6.30 -13.88
C GLY A 51 -10.05 6.14 -12.61
N LEU A 52 -9.54 4.95 -12.39
CA LEU A 52 -8.61 4.62 -11.31
C LEU A 52 -7.29 5.42 -11.44
N LEU A 53 -6.68 5.41 -12.63
CA LEU A 53 -5.43 6.14 -12.89
C LEU A 53 -5.58 7.65 -12.69
N ARG A 54 -6.74 8.22 -13.06
CA ARG A 54 -7.02 9.63 -12.80
C ARG A 54 -7.07 9.93 -11.30
N GLU A 55 -7.74 9.09 -10.53
CA GLU A 55 -7.82 9.26 -9.08
C GLU A 55 -6.45 9.11 -8.40
N ILE A 56 -5.65 8.14 -8.81
CA ILE A 56 -4.26 7.99 -8.32
C ILE A 56 -3.45 9.25 -8.65
N LYS A 57 -3.62 9.82 -9.85
CA LYS A 57 -2.91 11.05 -10.23
C LYS A 57 -3.35 12.26 -9.40
N GLU A 58 -4.62 12.34 -9.01
CA GLU A 58 -5.17 13.47 -8.26
C GLU A 58 -4.94 13.37 -6.75
N THR A 59 -5.12 12.18 -6.17
CA THR A 59 -5.04 11.97 -4.72
C THR A 59 -3.76 11.29 -4.25
N GLY A 60 -3.05 10.61 -5.15
CA GLY A 60 -1.89 9.79 -4.81
C GLY A 60 -2.26 8.45 -4.17
N GLU A 61 -3.54 8.08 -4.06
CA GLU A 61 -3.96 6.88 -3.33
C GLU A 61 -4.93 6.01 -4.14
N LEU A 62 -4.61 4.72 -4.25
CA LEU A 62 -5.50 3.71 -4.84
C LEU A 62 -6.75 3.48 -3.98
N GLY A 63 -6.57 3.45 -2.65
CA GLY A 63 -7.61 3.05 -1.69
C GLY A 63 -8.77 4.03 -1.59
N SER A 64 -8.54 5.31 -1.91
CA SER A 64 -9.56 6.36 -1.89
C SER A 64 -10.62 6.17 -2.99
N TRP A 65 -10.26 5.49 -4.09
CA TRP A 65 -11.12 5.32 -5.26
C TRP A 65 -12.25 4.30 -5.05
N LEU A 66 -11.95 3.18 -4.38
CA LEU A 66 -12.88 2.05 -4.25
C LEU A 66 -14.16 2.43 -3.49
N PRO A 67 -14.11 3.11 -2.33
CA PRO A 67 -15.31 3.56 -1.62
C PRO A 67 -16.15 4.55 -2.43
N LYS A 68 -15.52 5.37 -3.29
CA LYS A 68 -16.24 6.30 -4.16
C LYS A 68 -17.13 5.57 -5.17
N GLN A 69 -16.76 4.36 -5.61
CA GLN A 69 -17.60 3.55 -6.50
C GLN A 69 -18.87 3.06 -5.81
N CYS A 70 -18.75 2.59 -4.56
CA CYS A 70 -19.90 2.23 -3.72
C CYS A 70 -20.85 3.44 -3.57
N LYS A 71 -20.30 4.62 -3.27
CA LYS A 71 -21.08 5.86 -3.11
C LYS A 71 -21.75 6.32 -4.40
N ALA A 72 -21.04 6.26 -5.52
CA ALA A 72 -21.56 6.70 -6.82
C ALA A 72 -22.70 5.79 -7.34
N LEU A 73 -22.63 4.49 -7.06
CA LEU A 73 -23.64 3.52 -7.47
C LEU A 73 -24.76 3.34 -6.42
N GLY A 74 -24.65 3.99 -5.26
CA GLY A 74 -25.63 3.90 -4.18
C GLY A 74 -25.79 2.49 -3.61
N SER A 75 -24.73 1.67 -3.67
CA SER A 75 -24.76 0.27 -3.24
C SER A 75 -23.56 -0.05 -2.35
N PRO A 76 -23.75 -0.79 -1.25
CA PRO A 76 -22.64 -1.22 -0.38
C PRO A 76 -21.76 -2.30 -1.04
N VAL A 77 -22.28 -3.02 -2.03
CA VAL A 77 -21.53 -4.01 -2.81
C VAL A 77 -21.59 -3.64 -4.27
N VAL A 78 -20.42 -3.47 -4.89
CA VAL A 78 -20.28 -3.11 -6.30
C VAL A 78 -19.20 -3.96 -6.96
N GLN A 79 -19.25 -4.09 -8.27
CA GLN A 79 -18.19 -4.72 -9.04
C GLN A 79 -17.49 -3.69 -9.93
N VAL A 80 -16.17 -3.80 -10.00
CA VAL A 80 -15.28 -2.91 -10.76
C VAL A 80 -14.35 -3.72 -11.65
N PHE A 81 -13.97 -3.15 -12.79
CA PHE A 81 -13.17 -3.80 -13.83
C PHE A 81 -11.78 -3.17 -13.90
N VAL A 82 -10.95 -3.46 -12.91
CA VAL A 82 -9.59 -2.88 -12.77
C VAL A 82 -8.51 -3.71 -13.48
N ARG A 83 -8.82 -4.94 -13.91
CA ARG A 83 -7.89 -5.81 -14.63
C ARG A 83 -8.50 -6.22 -15.97
N PRO A 84 -7.95 -5.75 -17.11
CA PRO A 84 -8.37 -6.20 -18.42
C PRO A 84 -8.24 -7.73 -18.54
N PHE A 85 -9.19 -8.36 -19.22
CA PHE A 85 -9.23 -9.81 -19.48
C PHE A 85 -9.39 -10.72 -18.26
N ASP A 86 -9.58 -10.18 -17.05
CA ASP A 86 -9.78 -10.96 -15.83
C ASP A 86 -11.20 -10.77 -15.25
N LYS A 87 -11.49 -11.52 -14.19
CA LYS A 87 -12.75 -11.47 -13.46
C LYS A 87 -12.94 -10.09 -12.81
N PRO A 88 -14.19 -9.60 -12.73
CA PRO A 88 -14.49 -8.37 -12.01
C PRO A 88 -14.10 -8.48 -10.53
N MET A 89 -13.56 -7.40 -9.98
CA MET A 89 -13.29 -7.28 -8.55
C MET A 89 -14.55 -6.84 -7.83
N ILE A 90 -14.91 -7.53 -6.75
CA ILE A 90 -16.04 -7.15 -5.89
C ILE A 90 -15.53 -6.28 -4.76
N VAL A 91 -16.13 -5.10 -4.61
CA VAL A 91 -15.86 -4.16 -3.54
C VAL A 91 -17.02 -4.22 -2.56
N CYS A 92 -16.73 -4.52 -1.30
CA CYS A 92 -17.68 -4.52 -0.21
C CYS A 92 -17.35 -3.35 0.73
N CYS A 93 -18.28 -2.41 0.85
CA CYS A 93 -18.21 -1.22 1.71
C CYS A 93 -19.14 -1.33 2.93
N ASP A 94 -19.77 -2.49 3.17
CA ASP A 94 -20.57 -2.74 4.38
C ASP A 94 -19.71 -3.36 5.48
N PRO A 95 -19.67 -2.79 6.69
CA PRO A 95 -18.80 -3.27 7.76
C PRO A 95 -19.22 -4.66 8.30
N ASN A 96 -20.51 -4.98 8.30
CA ASN A 96 -20.98 -6.27 8.82
C ASN A 96 -20.63 -7.39 7.85
N GLU A 97 -20.85 -7.17 6.55
CA GLU A 97 -20.48 -8.13 5.51
C GLU A 97 -18.96 -8.27 5.41
N ALA A 98 -18.21 -7.18 5.51
CA ALA A 98 -16.75 -7.23 5.57
C ALA A 98 -16.26 -8.06 6.76
N TYR A 99 -16.83 -7.86 7.95
CA TYR A 99 -16.51 -8.66 9.14
C TYR A 99 -16.82 -10.14 8.93
N HIS A 100 -17.98 -10.44 8.33
CA HIS A 100 -18.39 -11.80 8.02
C HIS A 100 -17.42 -12.48 7.05
N ILE A 101 -17.00 -11.80 5.98
CA ILE A 101 -16.01 -12.28 5.02
C ILE A 101 -14.65 -12.52 5.69
N LEU A 102 -14.18 -11.57 6.50
CA LEU A 102 -12.87 -11.64 7.17
C LEU A 102 -12.83 -12.72 8.28
N SER A 103 -13.97 -13.03 8.87
CA SER A 103 -14.11 -14.07 9.90
C SER A 103 -14.46 -15.44 9.32
N ALA A 104 -14.80 -15.50 8.02
CA ALA A 104 -15.18 -16.74 7.38
C ALA A 104 -14.01 -17.72 7.31
N PRO A 105 -14.28 -19.03 7.31
CA PRO A 105 -13.24 -20.03 7.12
C PRO A 105 -12.46 -19.81 5.81
N SER A 106 -11.15 -20.01 5.84
CA SER A 106 -10.27 -19.81 4.68
C SER A 106 -10.63 -20.64 3.45
N ARG A 107 -11.41 -21.72 3.62
CA ARG A 107 -11.94 -22.53 2.51
C ARG A 107 -12.99 -21.77 1.68
N ALA A 108 -13.63 -20.75 2.24
CA ALA A 108 -14.62 -19.91 1.59
C ALA A 108 -13.97 -18.68 0.96
N PHE A 109 -13.03 -18.04 1.68
CA PHE A 109 -12.28 -16.88 1.20
C PHE A 109 -10.80 -17.07 1.48
N ASP A 110 -9.98 -16.93 0.44
CA ASP A 110 -8.52 -16.92 0.57
C ASP A 110 -7.94 -15.74 -0.22
N ARG A 111 -6.68 -15.38 0.05
CA ARG A 111 -5.99 -14.25 -0.58
C ARG A 111 -6.00 -14.41 -2.10
N THR A 112 -6.19 -13.33 -2.84
CA THR A 112 -6.12 -13.37 -4.30
C THR A 112 -4.67 -13.54 -4.77
N GLU A 113 -4.47 -14.10 -5.96
CA GLU A 113 -3.14 -14.17 -6.58
C GLU A 113 -2.52 -12.78 -6.73
N TYR A 114 -3.34 -11.78 -7.07
CA TYR A 114 -2.93 -10.37 -7.10
C TYR A 114 -2.30 -9.88 -5.79
N PHE A 115 -2.94 -10.13 -4.65
CA PHE A 115 -2.38 -9.73 -3.36
C PHE A 115 -1.09 -10.49 -3.04
N ILE A 116 -1.04 -11.77 -3.42
CA ILE A 116 0.15 -12.60 -3.22
C ILE A 116 1.32 -12.07 -4.04
N GLU A 117 1.14 -11.83 -5.34
CA GLU A 117 2.17 -11.28 -6.25
C GLU A 117 2.72 -9.96 -5.71
N ALA A 118 1.84 -9.02 -5.33
CA ALA A 118 2.25 -7.72 -4.82
C ALA A 118 3.08 -7.80 -3.53
N VAL A 119 2.76 -8.74 -2.63
CA VAL A 119 3.50 -8.91 -1.37
C VAL A 119 4.77 -9.74 -1.57
N ASP A 120 4.75 -10.77 -2.43
CA ASP A 120 5.88 -11.67 -2.64
C ASP A 120 7.05 -10.97 -3.34
N GLU A 121 6.77 -10.02 -4.24
CA GLU A 121 7.79 -9.19 -4.88
C GLU A 121 8.63 -8.41 -3.86
N LEU A 122 8.02 -8.01 -2.74
CA LEU A 122 8.69 -7.24 -1.71
C LEU A 122 9.26 -8.11 -0.59
N LEU A 123 8.49 -9.08 -0.12
CA LEU A 123 8.83 -9.95 1.01
C LEU A 123 8.67 -11.41 0.61
N PRO A 124 9.64 -11.95 -0.17
CA PRO A 124 9.56 -13.29 -0.71
C PRO A 124 9.38 -14.34 0.38
N GLY A 125 8.36 -15.18 0.24
CA GLY A 125 8.10 -16.24 1.20
C GLY A 125 7.62 -15.76 2.58
N TRP A 126 7.13 -14.53 2.70
CA TRP A 126 6.41 -14.14 3.90
C TRP A 126 5.03 -14.81 3.94
N HIS A 127 4.52 -15.11 5.13
CA HIS A 127 3.24 -15.83 5.25
C HIS A 127 2.03 -15.00 4.76
N LEU A 128 2.18 -13.70 4.52
CA LEU A 128 1.15 -12.89 3.87
C LEU A 128 1.07 -13.14 2.36
N SER A 129 2.17 -13.49 1.69
CA SER A 129 2.19 -13.83 0.26
C SER A 129 1.80 -15.30 -0.01
N MET A 130 1.02 -15.93 0.89
CA MET A 130 0.66 -17.34 0.75
C MET A 130 -0.84 -17.59 0.86
N LYS A 131 -1.28 -18.55 0.05
CA LYS A 131 -2.56 -19.23 0.23
C LYS A 131 -2.56 -20.06 1.51
N THR A 132 -3.74 -20.30 2.04
CA THR A 132 -3.90 -21.04 3.28
C THR A 132 -3.57 -22.52 3.07
N GLY A 133 -2.54 -23.00 3.76
CA GLY A 133 -2.06 -24.38 3.66
C GLY A 133 -1.11 -24.76 4.79
N PRO A 134 -0.55 -25.99 4.79
CA PRO A 134 0.36 -26.47 5.84
C PRO A 134 1.60 -25.58 6.03
N LEU A 135 2.23 -25.16 4.93
CA LEU A 135 3.41 -24.29 4.97
C LEU A 135 3.08 -22.90 5.54
N TRP A 136 1.95 -22.32 5.13
CA TRP A 136 1.44 -21.07 5.68
C TRP A 136 1.19 -21.18 7.19
N LYS A 137 0.58 -22.27 7.66
CA LYS A 137 0.36 -22.50 9.10
C LYS A 137 1.69 -22.56 9.86
N ALA A 138 2.67 -23.27 9.32
CA ALA A 138 3.99 -23.38 9.93
C ALA A 138 4.68 -22.02 10.03
N ARG A 139 4.69 -21.22 8.94
CA ARG A 139 5.31 -19.88 8.93
C ARG A 139 4.58 -18.88 9.82
N ARG A 140 3.23 -18.89 9.82
CA ARG A 140 2.44 -18.06 10.72
C ARG A 140 2.70 -18.41 12.19
N LYS A 141 2.88 -19.70 12.52
CA LYS A 141 3.17 -20.13 13.88
C LYS A 141 4.46 -19.50 14.42
N LEU A 142 5.51 -19.40 13.59
CA LEU A 142 6.78 -18.77 13.99
C LEU A 142 6.61 -17.31 14.42
N VAL A 143 5.68 -16.58 13.79
CA VAL A 143 5.43 -15.16 14.09
C VAL A 143 4.41 -15.01 15.22
N SER A 144 3.51 -15.97 15.40
CA SER A 144 2.43 -15.90 16.38
C SER A 144 2.95 -15.75 17.82
N ASP A 145 4.10 -16.36 18.13
CA ASP A 145 4.68 -16.32 19.47
C ASP A 145 5.14 -14.89 19.85
N ALA A 146 5.57 -14.10 18.85
CA ALA A 146 5.94 -12.69 19.00
C ALA A 146 4.76 -11.73 19.19
N MET A 147 3.51 -12.24 19.10
CA MET A 147 2.28 -11.47 19.34
C MET A 147 1.52 -11.97 20.57
N THR A 148 2.12 -12.85 21.37
CA THR A 148 1.49 -13.34 22.60
C THR A 148 1.43 -12.22 23.65
N PRO A 149 0.41 -12.23 24.54
CA PRO A 149 0.32 -11.24 25.62
C PRO A 149 1.58 -11.19 26.49
N THR A 150 2.20 -12.35 26.76
CA THR A 150 3.45 -12.45 27.52
C THR A 150 4.60 -11.78 26.80
N PHE A 151 4.81 -12.07 25.50
CA PHE A 151 5.87 -11.40 24.72
C PHE A 151 5.64 -9.88 24.68
N LEU A 152 4.39 -9.44 24.47
CA LEU A 152 4.06 -8.02 24.43
C LEU A 152 4.33 -7.32 25.78
N ALA A 153 4.01 -7.96 26.89
CA ALA A 153 4.20 -7.39 28.22
C ALA A 153 5.68 -7.41 28.66
N GLU A 154 6.38 -8.53 28.46
CA GLU A 154 7.71 -8.75 29.04
C GLU A 154 8.85 -8.32 28.12
N VAL A 155 8.65 -8.41 26.80
CA VAL A 155 9.68 -8.06 25.81
C VAL A 155 9.34 -6.75 25.12
N ALA A 156 8.11 -6.59 24.64
CA ALA A 156 7.78 -5.44 23.80
C ALA A 156 7.61 -4.13 24.58
N ALA A 157 6.85 -4.17 25.68
CA ALA A 157 6.56 -2.97 26.46
C ALA A 157 7.81 -2.28 27.00
N PRO A 158 8.83 -2.96 27.56
CA PRO A 158 10.06 -2.30 28.02
C PRO A 158 10.83 -1.61 26.88
N ARG A 159 10.91 -2.24 25.70
CA ARG A 159 11.61 -1.67 24.54
C ARG A 159 10.89 -0.45 23.96
N ILE A 160 9.56 -0.51 23.91
CA ILE A 160 8.74 0.64 23.50
C ILE A 160 8.88 1.77 24.52
N TYR A 161 8.89 1.46 25.82
CA TYR A 161 9.10 2.46 26.87
C TYR A 161 10.47 3.16 26.75
N GLU A 162 11.54 2.40 26.50
CA GLU A 162 12.88 2.95 26.23
C GLU A 162 12.86 3.90 25.03
N ALA A 163 12.29 3.47 23.89
CA ALA A 163 12.22 4.27 22.68
C ALA A 163 11.39 5.56 22.87
N LEU A 164 10.26 5.48 23.58
CA LEU A 164 9.43 6.64 23.89
C LEU A 164 10.11 7.61 24.87
N THR A 165 10.91 7.09 25.80
CA THR A 165 11.70 7.94 26.71
C THR A 165 12.76 8.71 25.92
N ASP A 166 13.49 8.04 25.02
CA ASP A 166 14.46 8.70 24.13
C ASP A 166 13.78 9.75 23.22
N LEU A 167 12.53 9.52 22.78
CA LEU A 167 11.75 10.49 22.01
C LEU A 167 11.37 11.72 22.85
N ILE A 168 10.92 11.54 24.08
CA ILE A 168 10.57 12.65 24.99
C ILE A 168 11.81 13.52 25.25
N ASP A 169 12.98 12.90 25.45
CA ASP A 169 14.25 13.60 25.60
C ASP A 169 14.62 14.38 24.33
N LEU A 170 14.45 13.78 23.15
CA LEU A 170 14.68 14.45 21.87
C LEU A 170 13.76 15.66 21.67
N TRP A 171 12.47 15.52 21.99
CA TRP A 171 11.50 16.61 21.88
C TRP A 171 11.73 17.71 22.89
N SER A 172 12.17 17.38 24.10
CA SER A 172 12.57 18.38 25.09
C SER A 172 13.73 19.23 24.56
N LEU A 173 14.76 18.57 24.01
CA LEU A 173 15.89 19.28 23.38
C LEU A 173 15.45 20.12 22.17
N LYS A 174 14.60 19.58 21.29
CA LYS A 174 14.07 20.34 20.15
C LYS A 174 13.22 21.53 20.59
N ALA A 175 12.39 21.38 21.62
CA ALA A 175 11.59 22.48 22.15
C ALA A 175 12.45 23.62 22.70
N ASP A 176 13.53 23.29 23.42
CA ASP A 176 14.50 24.26 23.92
C ASP A 176 15.21 24.99 22.76
N LEU A 177 15.65 24.23 21.74
CA LEU A 177 16.29 24.79 20.54
C LEU A 177 15.33 25.59 19.66
N ALA A 178 14.03 25.27 19.69
CA ALA A 178 13.02 25.94 18.87
C ALA A 178 12.63 27.32 19.41
N ALA A 179 12.96 27.63 20.67
CA ALA A 179 12.73 28.94 21.30
C ALA A 179 11.29 29.45 21.13
N GLY A 180 10.30 28.57 21.26
CA GLY A 180 8.87 28.89 21.11
C GLY A 180 8.29 28.72 19.70
N ASN A 181 9.11 28.31 18.72
CA ASN A 181 8.62 27.96 17.37
C ASN A 181 8.14 26.49 17.30
N SER A 182 7.36 26.18 16.26
CA SER A 182 6.95 24.80 15.96
C SER A 182 8.09 24.03 15.30
N PHE A 183 8.10 22.69 15.44
CA PHE A 183 9.05 21.81 14.75
C PHE A 183 8.35 20.58 14.17
N GLU A 184 8.98 19.95 13.17
CA GLU A 184 8.46 18.73 12.54
C GLU A 184 8.60 17.51 13.47
N ALA A 185 7.47 16.88 13.81
CA ALA A 185 7.40 15.76 14.77
C ALA A 185 7.15 14.40 14.10
N ARG A 186 6.63 14.38 12.86
CA ARG A 186 6.28 13.14 12.16
C ARG A 186 7.50 12.25 11.96
N ASP A 187 8.61 12.84 11.57
CA ASP A 187 9.83 12.09 11.26
C ASP A 187 10.44 11.47 12.53
N ASP A 188 10.32 12.14 13.68
CA ASP A 188 10.75 11.59 14.97
C ASP A 188 9.86 10.43 15.42
N LEU A 189 8.55 10.52 15.21
CA LEU A 189 7.62 9.43 15.49
C LEU A 189 7.92 8.21 14.62
N ASN A 190 8.14 8.42 13.33
CA ASN A 190 8.53 7.35 12.40
C ASN A 190 9.86 6.72 12.81
N LEU A 191 10.84 7.53 13.20
CA LEU A 191 12.14 7.06 13.66
C LEU A 191 12.02 6.22 14.94
N THR A 192 11.21 6.69 15.89
CA THR A 192 10.97 6.02 17.17
C THR A 192 10.24 4.69 16.99
N ALA A 193 9.19 4.67 16.17
CA ALA A 193 8.46 3.45 15.84
C ALA A 193 9.38 2.42 15.18
N ARG A 194 10.24 2.86 14.26
CA ARG A 194 11.25 2.00 13.62
C ARG A 194 12.28 1.47 14.62
N ASP A 195 12.77 2.29 15.55
CA ASP A 195 13.75 1.87 16.57
C ASP A 195 13.15 0.83 17.52
N ALA A 196 11.87 1.01 17.91
CA ALA A 196 11.13 0.02 18.67
C ALA A 196 11.00 -1.30 17.89
N ILE A 197 10.50 -1.27 16.65
CA ILE A 197 10.34 -2.50 15.82
C ILE A 197 11.69 -3.19 15.59
N TRP A 198 12.76 -2.42 15.35
CA TRP A 198 14.11 -2.96 15.21
C TRP A 198 14.57 -3.67 16.48
N ALA A 199 14.40 -3.05 17.65
CA ALA A 199 14.74 -3.66 18.93
C ALA A 199 13.96 -4.96 19.19
N LEU A 200 12.69 -5.02 18.80
CA LEU A 200 11.86 -6.23 18.91
C LEU A 200 12.29 -7.33 17.94
N SER A 201 12.76 -6.95 16.75
CA SER A 201 13.09 -7.90 15.69
C SER A 201 14.51 -8.46 15.83
N VAL A 202 15.47 -7.62 16.20
CA VAL A 202 16.90 -7.94 16.27
C VAL A 202 17.36 -8.22 17.69
N GLY A 203 16.61 -7.76 18.70
CA GLY A 203 16.95 -7.93 20.12
C GLY A 203 17.88 -6.85 20.68
N ASP A 204 18.33 -5.91 19.85
CA ASP A 204 19.15 -4.75 20.24
C ASP A 204 18.62 -3.47 19.60
N SER A 205 18.81 -2.33 20.26
CA SER A 205 18.34 -1.03 19.80
C SER A 205 19.26 -0.46 18.71
N ALA A 206 18.68 0.09 17.65
CA ALA A 206 19.45 0.85 16.65
C ALA A 206 19.87 2.23 17.20
N ARG A 207 19.28 2.66 18.32
CA ARG A 207 19.53 3.92 19.03
C ARG A 207 19.44 5.13 18.10
N ALA A 208 18.58 5.05 17.11
CA ALA A 208 18.51 6.04 16.04
C ALA A 208 17.99 7.39 16.57
N VAL A 209 17.04 7.34 17.51
CA VAL A 209 16.51 8.53 18.20
C VAL A 209 17.59 9.17 19.08
N ARG A 210 18.38 8.36 19.78
CA ARG A 210 19.50 8.85 20.59
C ARG A 210 20.59 9.49 19.73
N ALA A 211 20.95 8.87 18.60
CA ALA A 211 21.89 9.44 17.64
C ALA A 211 21.39 10.78 17.08
N GLN A 212 20.08 10.91 16.83
CA GLN A 212 19.46 12.18 16.46
C GLN A 212 19.65 13.23 17.55
N ARG A 213 19.37 12.88 18.81
CA ARG A 213 19.54 13.79 19.95
C ARG A 213 20.99 14.24 20.12
N GLU A 214 21.94 13.30 20.06
CA GLU A 214 23.37 13.60 20.19
C GLU A 214 23.88 14.49 19.05
N ALA A 215 23.46 14.22 17.81
CA ALA A 215 23.80 15.07 16.67
C ALA A 215 23.28 16.51 16.85
N LEU A 216 22.05 16.68 17.38
CA LEU A 216 21.49 18.00 17.64
C LEU A 216 22.17 18.72 18.81
N ALA A 217 22.52 17.99 19.87
CA ALA A 217 23.25 18.55 21.01
C ALA A 217 24.65 19.04 20.61
N LEU A 218 25.35 18.31 19.72
CA LEU A 218 26.67 18.68 19.23
C LEU A 218 26.62 19.82 18.22
N SER A 219 25.57 19.89 17.39
CA SER A 219 25.52 20.83 16.28
C SER A 219 25.38 22.30 16.73
N SER A 220 24.90 22.58 17.95
CA SER A 220 24.83 23.88 18.68
C SER A 220 24.49 25.16 17.90
N THR A 221 24.15 25.09 16.60
CA THR A 221 24.11 26.25 15.72
C THR A 221 23.15 25.97 14.55
N ASN A 222 22.11 26.80 14.50
CA ASN A 222 21.20 27.06 13.40
C ASN A 222 20.28 25.91 12.95
N ALA A 223 19.08 25.91 13.52
CA ALA A 223 17.84 25.58 12.81
C ALA A 223 17.87 26.23 11.41
N HIS A 224 18.20 25.45 10.40
CA HIS A 224 18.24 25.91 9.02
C HIS A 224 17.00 25.42 8.31
N ASP A 225 16.38 26.35 7.56
CA ASP A 225 15.12 26.22 6.83
C ASP A 225 13.85 26.45 7.68
N ILE A 226 13.57 27.72 7.99
CA ILE A 226 12.23 28.17 8.40
C ILE A 226 11.33 28.09 7.16
N LYS A 227 10.83 26.90 6.85
CA LYS A 227 9.69 26.78 5.94
C LYS A 227 8.43 26.95 6.77
N ALA A 228 7.73 28.07 6.56
CA ALA A 228 6.40 28.32 7.10
C ALA A 228 6.27 28.17 8.64
N ASN A 229 7.18 28.79 9.42
CA ASN A 229 7.18 28.77 10.90
C ASN A 229 7.44 27.39 11.55
N VAL A 230 7.82 26.38 10.78
CA VAL A 230 8.22 25.05 11.30
C VAL A 230 9.71 24.88 11.13
N ILE A 231 10.42 24.65 12.24
CA ILE A 231 11.85 24.34 12.24
C ILE A 231 12.05 22.89 11.80
N GLN A 232 12.92 22.71 10.81
CA GLN A 232 13.44 21.41 10.41
C GLN A 232 14.85 21.22 10.95
N TYR A 233 15.10 20.04 11.50
CA TYR A 233 16.40 19.67 12.05
C TYR A 233 17.08 18.67 11.10
N PRO A 234 18.40 18.77 10.87
CA PRO A 234 19.09 17.83 10.00
C PRO A 234 19.02 16.40 10.57
N PRO A 235 18.79 15.38 9.72
CA PRO A 235 18.77 13.99 10.17
C PRO A 235 20.19 13.52 10.54
N ALA A 236 20.31 12.77 11.62
CA ALA A 236 21.55 12.12 12.02
C ALA A 236 21.90 10.96 11.09
N PRO A 237 23.20 10.63 10.95
CA PRO A 237 23.63 9.44 10.23
C PRO A 237 23.05 8.19 10.89
N LYS A 238 22.41 7.34 10.08
CA LYS A 238 21.76 6.10 10.53
C LYS A 238 22.62 4.90 10.16
N ASN A 239 22.46 3.78 10.89
CA ASN A 239 23.02 2.50 10.49
C ASN A 239 22.43 2.09 9.12
N PRO A 240 23.26 1.73 8.12
CA PRO A 240 22.78 1.32 6.79
C PRO A 240 21.74 0.19 6.80
N GLY A 241 21.85 -0.77 7.72
CA GLY A 241 20.88 -1.86 7.85
C GLY A 241 19.51 -1.37 8.34
N PHE A 242 19.50 -0.48 9.32
CA PHE A 242 18.29 0.15 9.84
C PHE A 242 17.62 1.06 8.79
N ASP A 243 18.43 1.75 7.99
CA ASP A 243 17.94 2.64 6.95
C ASP A 243 17.32 1.86 5.78
N SER A 244 17.97 0.77 5.37
CA SER A 244 17.49 -0.11 4.29
C SER A 244 16.10 -0.68 4.59
N ILE A 245 15.81 -1.09 5.83
CA ILE A 245 14.46 -1.55 6.21
C ILE A 245 13.43 -0.43 6.09
N GLY A 246 13.79 0.80 6.43
CA GLY A 246 12.95 1.97 6.22
C GLY A 246 12.62 2.20 4.75
N ILE A 247 13.65 2.14 3.89
CA ILE A 247 13.49 2.30 2.44
C ILE A 247 12.56 1.22 1.88
N LEU A 248 12.68 -0.03 2.33
CA LEU A 248 11.78 -1.11 1.92
C LEU A 248 10.33 -0.84 2.37
N ALA A 249 10.12 -0.39 3.61
CA ALA A 249 8.79 -0.03 4.09
C ALA A 249 8.18 1.14 3.30
N GLU A 250 8.96 2.19 3.05
CA GLU A 250 8.55 3.35 2.24
C GLU A 250 8.30 2.97 0.77
N SER A 251 9.00 1.95 0.24
CA SER A 251 8.77 1.48 -1.13
C SER A 251 7.38 0.86 -1.33
N ILE A 252 6.78 0.28 -0.28
CA ILE A 252 5.37 -0.15 -0.29
C ILE A 252 4.49 1.07 -0.50
N GLU A 253 4.71 2.10 0.30
CA GLU A 253 3.92 3.33 0.25
C GLU A 253 4.08 3.99 -1.11
N VAL A 254 5.28 4.08 -1.66
CA VAL A 254 5.56 4.63 -3.00
C VAL A 254 4.98 3.78 -4.13
N SER A 255 4.96 2.45 -3.98
CA SER A 255 4.31 1.54 -4.95
C SER A 255 2.78 1.73 -4.94
N HIS A 256 2.19 1.95 -3.76
CA HIS A 256 0.77 2.28 -3.61
C HIS A 256 0.43 3.74 -3.93
N SER A 257 1.39 4.65 -3.76
CA SER A 257 1.31 6.06 -4.08
C SER A 257 2.23 6.37 -5.25
N LEU A 258 1.79 6.04 -6.47
CA LEU A 258 2.50 6.46 -7.67
C LEU A 258 2.53 8.00 -7.72
N LYS A 259 3.66 8.54 -7.21
CA LYS A 259 4.30 9.84 -7.43
C LYS A 259 4.01 10.99 -6.44
N LYS A 260 4.98 11.19 -5.54
CA LYS A 260 5.46 12.53 -5.14
C LYS A 260 6.99 12.72 -5.28
N SER A 261 7.65 11.89 -6.09
CA SER A 261 9.03 12.13 -6.51
C SER A 261 9.04 12.54 -7.98
N GLY A 262 9.22 13.83 -8.22
CA GLY A 262 9.28 14.42 -9.55
C GLY A 262 8.76 15.83 -9.56
N THR A 263 9.45 16.74 -8.87
CA THR A 263 9.65 18.16 -9.21
C THR A 263 10.30 18.87 -8.03
N HIS A 264 11.63 18.84 -7.98
CA HIS A 264 12.42 20.01 -7.60
C HIS A 264 13.72 19.90 -8.39
N SER A 265 13.73 20.61 -9.52
CA SER A 265 14.92 21.14 -10.17
C SER A 265 15.69 22.04 -9.20
#